data_AF-V9Z9K5-F1
#
_entry.id   AF-V9Z9K5-F1
#
_cell.length_a   1.000
_cell.length_b   1.000
_cell.length_c   1.000
_cell.angle_alpha   90.00
_cell.angle_beta   90.00
_cell.angle_gamma   90.00
#
_symmetry.space_group_name_H-M   'P 1'
#
loop_
_entity.id
_entity.type
_entity.pdbx_description
1 polymer ?
#
loop_
_entity_poly.entity_id
_entity_poly.type
_entity_poly.pdbx_seq_one_letter_code
_entity_poly.pdbx_strand_id
1 'polypeptide(L)'
;MVRQHYGSSPHWPALAQALAPVLEAFATERTATVAQTSTRLLLDLLGWRGQILSSSDVPARPGRSQRLADLAAATGARVYLCGTGGMTYLDPAPFEAQDIAVLPFRPPATGIWSTSRRISALWALAAIGPQAVATRCRALATAPEAMLEA
;
A
#
# COMPACT_ATOMS: atom_id res chain seq x y z
N MET A 1 -14.78 16.92 5.65
CA MET A 1 -13.41 17.44 5.40
C MET A 1 -12.87 17.11 4.01
N VAL A 2 -12.98 15.87 3.51
CA VAL A 2 -12.38 15.47 2.21
C VAL A 2 -12.81 16.36 1.02
N ARG A 3 -14.10 16.66 0.85
CA ARG A 3 -14.61 17.56 -0.20
C ARG A 3 -14.01 18.98 -0.14
N GLN A 4 -13.63 19.47 1.04
CA GLN A 4 -13.09 20.82 1.22
C GLN A 4 -11.71 20.96 0.55
N HIS A 5 -10.95 19.87 0.51
CA HIS A 5 -9.59 19.85 -0.04
C HIS A 5 -9.52 19.40 -1.49
N TYR A 6 -10.46 18.56 -1.94
CA TYR A 6 -10.42 17.97 -3.28
C TYR A 6 -11.61 18.34 -4.16
N GLY A 7 -12.60 19.06 -3.63
CA GLY A 7 -13.90 19.29 -4.28
C GLY A 7 -13.84 19.95 -5.66
N SER A 8 -12.82 20.78 -5.89
CA SER A 8 -12.58 21.47 -7.16
C SER A 8 -11.69 20.68 -8.14
N SER A 9 -11.20 19.50 -7.75
CA SER A 9 -10.28 18.72 -8.57
C SER A 9 -11.03 18.03 -9.72
N PRO A 10 -10.43 17.91 -10.92
CA PRO A 10 -11.13 17.43 -12.12
C PRO A 10 -11.76 16.03 -11.98
N HIS A 11 -11.10 15.12 -11.26
CA HIS A 11 -11.58 13.75 -11.08
C HIS A 11 -12.33 13.52 -9.76
N TRP A 12 -12.59 14.59 -9.00
CA TRP A 12 -13.29 14.49 -7.72
C TRP A 12 -14.70 13.87 -7.81
N PRO A 13 -15.57 14.18 -8.80
CA PRO A 13 -16.91 13.60 -8.84
C PRO A 13 -16.92 12.06 -8.86
N ALA A 14 -16.07 11.45 -9.69
CA ALA A 14 -15.93 10.00 -9.76
C ALA A 14 -15.26 9.43 -8.49
N LEU A 15 -14.21 10.10 -7.99
CA LEU A 15 -13.52 9.66 -6.78
C LEU A 15 -14.43 9.72 -5.54
N ALA A 16 -15.27 10.74 -5.42
CA ALA A 16 -16.22 10.89 -4.31
C ALA A 16 -17.22 9.74 -4.25
N GLN A 17 -17.74 9.31 -5.40
CA GLN A 17 -18.61 8.13 -5.50
C GLN A 17 -17.86 6.86 -5.09
N ALA A 18 -16.64 6.67 -5.59
CA ALA A 18 -15.82 5.53 -5.23
C ALA A 18 -15.55 5.46 -3.72
N LEU A 19 -15.32 6.60 -3.06
CA LEU A 19 -15.00 6.68 -1.63
C LEU A 19 -16.18 6.39 -0.69
N ALA A 20 -17.42 6.27 -1.18
CA ALA A 20 -18.59 6.06 -0.34
C ALA A 20 -18.46 4.86 0.65
N PRO A 21 -17.97 3.67 0.24
CA PRO A 21 -17.80 2.55 1.16
C PRO A 21 -16.76 2.80 2.26
N VAL A 22 -15.77 3.66 2.01
CA VAL A 22 -14.78 4.04 3.03
C VAL A 22 -15.42 4.98 4.04
N LEU A 23 -16.27 5.90 3.59
CA LEU A 23 -17.03 6.80 4.48
C LEU A 23 -18.00 6.01 5.36
N GLU A 24 -18.66 5.01 4.81
CA GLU A 24 -19.51 4.08 5.57
C GLU A 24 -18.70 3.25 6.58
N ALA A 25 -17.49 2.80 6.20
CA ALA A 25 -16.60 2.05 7.10
C ALA A 25 -16.18 2.86 8.33
N PHE A 26 -16.15 4.20 8.28
CA PHE A 26 -15.89 5.01 9.48
C PHE A 26 -16.97 4.86 10.53
N ALA A 27 -18.22 4.58 10.16
CA ALA A 27 -19.32 4.37 11.10
C ALA A 27 -19.14 3.08 11.93
N THR A 28 -18.25 2.17 11.53
CA THR A 28 -18.00 0.94 12.30
C THR A 28 -17.04 1.16 13.47
N GLU A 29 -16.40 2.34 13.58
CA GLU A 29 -15.40 2.68 14.61
C GLU A 29 -14.23 1.68 14.71
N ARG A 30 -13.96 0.93 13.65
CA ARG A 30 -12.92 -0.10 13.59
C ARG A 30 -11.86 0.30 12.59
N THR A 31 -10.70 0.71 13.09
CA THR A 31 -9.55 1.12 12.26
C THR A 31 -9.16 0.06 11.24
N ALA A 32 -9.23 -1.23 11.60
CA ALA A 32 -8.93 -2.33 10.69
C ALA A 32 -9.89 -2.37 9.48
N THR A 33 -11.18 -2.16 9.71
CA THR A 33 -12.19 -2.09 8.64
C THR A 33 -11.92 -0.92 7.71
N VAL A 34 -11.67 0.28 8.27
CA VAL A 34 -11.36 1.47 7.46
C VAL A 34 -10.08 1.27 6.65
N ALA A 35 -9.01 0.73 7.27
CA ALA A 35 -7.74 0.47 6.60
C ALA A 35 -7.88 -0.55 5.47
N GLN A 36 -8.60 -1.65 5.70
CA GLN A 36 -8.83 -2.67 4.68
C GLN A 36 -9.68 -2.13 3.53
N THR A 37 -10.80 -1.46 3.81
CA THR A 37 -11.71 -0.92 2.79
C THR A 37 -11.02 0.15 1.95
N SER A 38 -10.29 1.08 2.58
CA SER A 38 -9.55 2.12 1.86
C SER A 38 -8.39 1.55 1.04
N THR A 39 -7.62 0.60 1.58
CA THR A 39 -6.52 -0.04 0.84
C THR A 39 -7.05 -0.79 -0.37
N ARG A 40 -8.11 -1.59 -0.21
CA ARG A 40 -8.72 -2.34 -1.31
C ARG A 40 -9.25 -1.40 -2.40
N LEU A 41 -10.00 -0.36 -2.01
CA LEU A 41 -10.48 0.65 -2.95
C LEU A 41 -9.34 1.28 -3.76
N LEU A 42 -8.25 1.69 -3.09
CA LEU A 42 -7.12 2.31 -3.77
C LEU A 42 -6.45 1.34 -4.74
N LEU A 43 -6.28 0.07 -4.35
CA LEU A 43 -5.73 -0.97 -5.22
C LEU A 43 -6.63 -1.25 -6.43
N ASP A 44 -7.94 -1.32 -6.23
CA ASP A 44 -8.94 -1.54 -7.28
C ASP A 44 -8.95 -0.37 -8.29
N LEU A 45 -8.91 0.88 -7.81
CA LEU A 45 -8.81 2.07 -8.66
C LEU A 45 -7.55 2.07 -9.54
N LEU A 46 -6.47 1.44 -9.07
CA LEU A 46 -5.22 1.31 -9.81
C LEU A 46 -5.16 0.05 -10.69
N GLY A 47 -6.20 -0.78 -10.67
CA GLY A 47 -6.27 -2.05 -11.39
C GLY A 47 -5.26 -3.07 -10.88
N TRP A 48 -4.92 -3.03 -9.59
CA TRP A 48 -4.04 -4.03 -8.98
C TRP A 48 -4.77 -5.39 -8.91
N ARG A 49 -4.09 -6.45 -9.35
CA ARG A 49 -4.67 -7.80 -9.52
C ARG A 49 -4.14 -8.82 -8.50
N GLY A 50 -3.48 -8.35 -7.44
CA GLY A 50 -2.95 -9.25 -6.42
C GLY A 50 -4.04 -9.76 -5.47
N GLN A 51 -3.63 -10.61 -4.54
CA GLN A 51 -4.51 -11.17 -3.53
C GLN A 51 -4.29 -10.47 -2.18
N ILE A 52 -5.39 -10.11 -1.50
CA ILE A 52 -5.36 -9.58 -0.14
C ILE A 52 -5.77 -10.71 0.80
N LEU A 53 -4.88 -11.08 1.71
CA LEU A 53 -5.12 -12.07 2.76
C LEU A 53 -5.32 -11.38 4.10
N SER A 54 -6.20 -11.94 4.94
CA SER A 54 -6.30 -11.55 6.34
C SER A 54 -5.27 -12.32 7.14
N SER A 55 -4.52 -11.63 8.01
CA SER A 55 -3.54 -12.30 8.89
C SER A 55 -4.18 -13.24 9.90
N SER A 56 -5.48 -13.07 10.20
CA SER A 56 -6.23 -13.99 11.07
C SER A 56 -6.52 -15.34 10.42
N ASP A 57 -6.49 -15.41 9.09
CA ASP A 57 -6.79 -16.64 8.34
C ASP A 57 -5.52 -17.48 8.08
N VAL A 58 -4.35 -16.97 8.49
CA VAL A 58 -3.06 -17.60 8.26
C VAL A 58 -2.45 -17.98 9.61
N PRO A 59 -2.17 -19.27 9.85
CA PRO A 59 -1.46 -19.71 11.04
C PRO A 59 -0.09 -19.02 11.13
N ALA A 60 0.20 -18.38 12.26
CA ALA A 60 1.44 -17.67 12.48
C ALA A 60 1.85 -17.73 13.95
N ARG A 61 3.16 -17.85 14.19
CA ARG A 61 3.73 -17.85 15.53
C ARG A 61 3.53 -16.49 16.21
N PRO A 62 3.47 -16.46 17.56
CA PRO A 62 3.48 -15.20 18.30
C PRO A 62 4.83 -14.49 18.14
N GLY A 63 4.86 -13.19 18.44
CA GLY A 63 6.02 -12.34 18.18
C GLY A 63 5.86 -11.56 16.87
N ARG A 64 6.34 -10.32 16.87
CA ARG A 64 6.13 -9.38 15.77
C ARG A 64 6.78 -9.85 14.48
N SER A 65 8.08 -10.12 14.52
CA SER A 65 8.87 -10.49 13.34
C SER A 65 8.58 -11.91 12.90
N GLN A 66 8.40 -12.84 13.85
CA GLN A 66 8.01 -14.23 13.57
C GLN A 66 6.67 -14.29 12.83
N ARG A 67 5.67 -13.54 13.31
CA ARG A 67 4.37 -13.47 12.64
C ARG A 67 4.51 -12.95 11.22
N LEU A 68 5.27 -11.89 10.99
CA LEU A 68 5.46 -11.34 9.65
C LEU A 68 6.21 -12.30 8.72
N ALA A 69 7.21 -13.02 9.23
CA ALA A 69 7.93 -14.04 8.46
C ALA A 69 7.01 -15.21 8.06
N ASP A 70 6.18 -15.69 8.99
CA ASP A 70 5.21 -16.78 8.72
C ASP A 70 4.14 -16.35 7.71
N LEU A 71 3.62 -15.12 7.85
CA LEU A 71 2.67 -14.55 6.88
C LEU A 71 3.31 -14.41 5.49
N ALA A 72 4.56 -13.97 5.40
CA ALA A 72 5.27 -13.86 4.13
C ALA A 72 5.50 -15.25 3.51
N ALA A 73 5.95 -16.23 4.30
CA ALA A 73 6.17 -17.60 3.84
C ALA A 73 4.89 -18.28 3.34
N ALA A 74 3.76 -18.05 4.00
CA ALA A 74 2.46 -18.58 3.58
C ALA A 74 2.02 -18.11 2.19
N THR A 75 2.56 -16.99 1.69
CA THR A 75 2.31 -16.50 0.33
C THR A 75 3.28 -17.05 -0.72
N GLY A 76 4.29 -17.83 -0.31
CA GLY A 76 5.38 -18.26 -1.17
C GLY A 76 6.36 -17.12 -1.54
N ALA A 77 6.32 -15.99 -0.84
CA ALA A 77 7.21 -14.87 -1.09
C ALA A 77 8.68 -15.25 -0.83
N ARG A 78 9.58 -14.60 -1.56
CA ARG A 78 11.05 -14.60 -1.31
C ARG A 78 11.56 -13.26 -0.82
N VAL A 79 10.67 -12.26 -0.79
CA VAL A 79 10.97 -10.90 -0.37
C VAL A 79 9.83 -10.38 0.49
N TYR A 80 10.16 -9.83 1.65
CA TYR A 80 9.27 -9.03 2.47
C TYR A 80 9.62 -7.55 2.29
N LEU A 81 8.70 -6.77 1.72
CA LEU A 81 8.84 -5.33 1.57
C LEU A 81 8.44 -4.63 2.88
N CYS A 82 9.39 -3.97 3.51
CA CYS A 82 9.19 -3.27 4.77
C CYS A 82 9.34 -1.76 4.57
N GLY A 83 8.42 -0.96 5.11
CA GLY A 83 8.63 0.49 5.15
C GLY A 83 9.89 0.85 5.93
N THR A 84 10.57 1.93 5.58
CA THR A 84 11.85 2.32 6.23
C THR A 84 11.71 2.51 7.74
N GLY A 85 10.57 3.00 8.23
CA GLY A 85 10.30 3.10 9.66
C GLY A 85 10.20 1.72 10.33
N GLY A 86 9.70 0.73 9.60
CA GLY A 86 9.55 -0.63 10.09
C GLY A 86 10.86 -1.40 10.22
N MET A 87 11.86 -1.02 9.44
CA MET A 87 13.20 -1.61 9.51
C MET A 87 13.88 -1.36 10.85
N THR A 88 13.49 -0.31 11.59
CA THR A 88 14.15 0.08 12.86
C THR A 88 13.92 -0.90 14.00
N TYR A 89 12.95 -1.80 13.86
CA TYR A 89 12.49 -2.68 14.95
C TYR A 89 12.24 -4.12 14.50
N LEU A 90 12.50 -4.41 13.22
CA LEU A 90 12.25 -5.71 12.63
C LEU A 90 13.49 -6.57 12.84
N ASP A 91 13.28 -7.78 13.34
CA ASP A 91 14.33 -8.79 13.47
C ASP A 91 14.37 -9.59 12.15
N PRO A 92 15.49 -9.58 11.42
CA PRO A 92 15.59 -10.29 10.14
C PRO A 92 15.72 -11.81 10.30
N ALA A 93 16.18 -12.31 11.46
CA ALA A 93 16.51 -13.73 11.63
C ALA A 93 15.32 -14.69 11.34
N PRO A 94 14.06 -14.40 11.73
CA PRO A 94 12.92 -15.25 11.39
C PRO A 94 12.59 -15.31 9.89
N PHE A 95 12.96 -14.29 9.13
CA PHE A 95 12.78 -14.23 7.67
C PHE A 95 13.89 -15.01 6.96
N GLU A 96 15.14 -14.83 7.40
CA GLU A 96 16.31 -15.55 6.87
C GLU A 96 16.15 -17.06 7.04
N ALA A 97 15.64 -17.52 8.18
CA ALA A 97 15.34 -18.93 8.44
C ALA A 97 14.28 -19.53 7.48
N GLN A 98 13.59 -18.70 6.70
CA GLN A 98 12.57 -19.10 5.73
C GLN A 98 12.96 -18.71 4.28
N ASP A 99 14.22 -18.34 4.05
CA ASP A 99 14.73 -17.87 2.75
C ASP A 99 13.96 -16.65 2.21
N ILE A 100 13.63 -15.71 3.09
CA ILE A 100 12.93 -14.46 2.76
C ILE A 100 13.84 -13.27 3.01
N ALA A 101 14.19 -12.55 1.94
CA ALA A 101 14.94 -11.30 2.05
C ALA A 101 14.04 -10.18 2.56
N VAL A 102 14.54 -9.36 3.50
CA VAL A 102 13.85 -8.15 3.93
C VAL A 102 14.40 -6.96 3.15
N LEU A 103 13.55 -6.30 2.37
CA LEU A 103 13.96 -5.13 1.59
C LEU A 103 13.22 -3.87 2.05
N PRO A 104 13.93 -2.73 2.21
CA PRO A 104 13.28 -1.47 2.49
C PRO A 104 12.49 -0.99 1.28
N PHE A 105 11.19 -0.76 1.44
CA PHE A 105 10.40 -0.07 0.43
C PHE A 105 10.81 1.41 0.39
N ARG A 106 11.36 1.82 -0.75
CA ARG A 106 11.71 3.20 -1.04
C ARG A 106 10.76 3.72 -2.13
N PRO A 107 9.85 4.66 -1.81
CA PRO A 107 9.02 5.26 -2.85
C PRO A 107 9.93 6.04 -3.81
N PRO A 108 9.62 6.08 -5.12
CA PRO A 108 10.47 6.81 -6.05
C PRO A 108 10.45 8.31 -5.73
N ALA A 109 11.54 8.99 -6.05
CA ALA A 109 11.75 10.39 -5.65
C ALA A 109 11.30 11.41 -6.71
N THR A 110 10.82 10.97 -7.87
CA THR A 110 10.56 11.83 -9.04
C THR A 110 9.08 11.96 -9.36
N GLY A 111 8.76 12.95 -10.21
CA GLY A 111 7.41 13.23 -10.66
C GLY A 111 6.45 13.49 -9.49
N ILE A 112 5.26 12.90 -9.58
CA ILE A 112 4.22 13.04 -8.56
C ILE A 112 4.57 12.38 -7.21
N TRP A 113 5.66 11.61 -7.13
CA TRP A 113 6.10 10.96 -5.89
C TRP A 113 7.09 11.79 -5.08
N SER A 114 7.71 12.80 -5.71
CA SER A 114 8.62 13.75 -5.04
C SER A 114 8.00 14.42 -3.81
N THR A 115 6.68 14.61 -3.82
CA THR A 115 5.90 15.23 -2.74
C THR A 115 5.10 14.21 -1.92
N SER A 116 5.23 12.90 -2.17
CA SER A 116 4.40 11.84 -1.56
C SER A 116 4.43 11.82 -0.03
N ARG A 117 5.51 12.31 0.60
CA ARG A 117 5.62 12.44 2.06
C ARG A 117 4.79 13.60 2.64
N ARG A 118 4.36 14.53 1.79
CA ARG A 118 3.65 15.77 2.17
C ARG A 118 2.18 15.77 1.73
N ILE A 119 1.82 14.93 0.75
CA ILE A 119 0.49 14.91 0.16
C ILE A 119 -0.12 13.51 0.20
N SER A 120 -1.44 13.44 0.34
CA SER A 120 -2.19 12.19 0.31
C SER A 120 -2.24 11.59 -1.11
N ALA A 121 -2.33 10.26 -1.21
CA ALA A 121 -2.67 9.57 -2.46
C ALA A 121 -3.99 10.07 -3.08
N LEU A 122 -4.93 10.55 -2.26
CA LEU A 122 -6.18 11.15 -2.73
C LEU A 122 -5.95 12.38 -3.60
N TRP A 123 -4.91 13.17 -3.33
CA TRP A 123 -4.58 14.32 -4.18
C TRP A 123 -4.26 13.88 -5.59
N ALA A 124 -3.38 12.88 -5.75
CA ALA A 124 -2.99 12.40 -7.08
C ALA A 124 -4.21 11.84 -7.83
N LEU A 125 -5.03 11.03 -7.16
CA LEU A 125 -6.25 10.49 -7.75
C LEU A 125 -7.24 11.59 -8.17
N ALA A 126 -7.43 12.62 -7.34
CA ALA A 126 -8.36 13.71 -7.63
C ALA A 126 -7.83 14.66 -8.73
N ALA A 127 -6.52 14.94 -8.73
CA ALA A 127 -5.89 15.92 -9.62
C ALA A 127 -5.64 15.38 -11.03
N ILE A 128 -5.17 14.14 -11.15
CA ILE A 128 -4.74 13.56 -12.45
C ILE A 128 -5.47 12.26 -12.83
N GLY A 129 -6.32 11.73 -11.95
CA GLY A 129 -7.19 10.59 -12.24
C GLY A 129 -6.55 9.21 -12.00
N PRO A 130 -7.36 8.18 -11.66
CA PRO A 130 -6.87 6.83 -11.36
C PRO A 130 -6.04 6.19 -12.48
N GLN A 131 -6.47 6.32 -13.73
CA GLN A 131 -5.80 5.71 -14.89
C GLN A 131 -4.39 6.30 -15.08
N ALA A 132 -4.22 7.61 -14.91
CA ALA A 132 -2.94 8.27 -15.07
C ALA A 132 -1.98 7.96 -13.90
N VAL A 133 -2.51 7.78 -12.69
CA VAL A 133 -1.73 7.27 -11.55
C VAL A 133 -1.27 5.84 -11.82
N ALA A 134 -2.20 4.97 -12.24
CA ALA A 134 -1.92 3.56 -12.53
C ALA A 134 -0.86 3.38 -13.63
N THR A 135 -0.93 4.18 -14.70
CA THR A 135 0.08 4.17 -15.78
C THR A 135 1.47 4.55 -15.25
N ARG A 136 1.56 5.54 -14.37
CA ARG A 136 2.84 5.92 -13.75
C ARG A 136 3.38 4.84 -12.81
N CYS A 137 2.51 4.17 -12.03
CA CYS A 137 2.91 3.03 -11.22
C CYS A 137 3.47 1.88 -12.08
N ARG A 138 2.81 1.54 -13.21
CA ARG A 138 3.29 0.51 -14.14
C ARG A 138 4.61 0.87 -14.80
N ALA A 139 4.79 2.14 -15.17
CA ALA A 139 6.06 2.61 -15.74
C ALA A 139 7.24 2.41 -14.78
N LEU A 140 7.01 2.56 -13.47
CA LEU A 140 8.04 2.33 -12.45
C LEU A 140 8.33 0.85 -12.22
N ALA A 141 7.32 -0.01 -12.27
CA ALA A 141 7.50 -1.45 -12.14
C ALA A 141 8.28 -2.07 -13.31
N THR A 142 8.33 -1.38 -14.46
CA THR A 142 9.04 -1.80 -15.67
C THR A 142 10.39 -1.11 -15.85
N ALA A 143 10.71 -0.10 -15.03
CA ALA A 143 11.99 0.57 -15.04
C ALA A 143 13.03 -0.26 -14.24
N PRO A 144 14.14 -0.71 -14.86
CA PRO A 144 15.07 -1.67 -14.27
C PRO A 144 15.84 -1.18 -13.02
N GLU A 145 15.79 0.11 -12.68
CA GLU A 145 16.53 0.70 -11.55
C GLU A 145 15.74 0.77 -10.22
N ALA A 146 14.41 0.59 -10.23
CA ALA A 146 13.58 0.93 -9.07
C ALA A 146 13.56 -0.12 -7.93
N MET A 147 14.17 -1.30 -8.12
CA MET A 147 14.09 -2.41 -7.16
C MET A 147 15.43 -2.99 -6.68
N LEU A 148 16.59 -2.55 -7.21
CA LEU A 148 17.82 -3.35 -7.09
C LEU A 148 19.16 -2.63 -6.88
N GLU A 149 19.22 -1.33 -6.56
CA GLU A 149 20.51 -0.75 -6.18
C GLU A 149 20.85 -0.98 -4.69
N ALA A 150 21.64 -2.06 -4.54
CA ALA A 150 22.57 -2.52 -3.50
C ALA A 150 22.62 -1.81 -2.14
#